data_AF-A0A1W5D9P9-F1
#
_entry.id   AF-A0A1W5D9P9-F1
#
_cell.length_a   1.000
_cell.length_b   1.000
_cell.length_c   1.000
_cell.angle_alpha   90.00
_cell.angle_beta   90.00
_cell.angle_gamma   90.00
#
_symmetry.space_group_name_H-M   'P 1'
#
loop_
_entity.id
_entity.type
_entity.pdbx_description
1 polymer ?
#
loop_
_entity_poly.entity_id
_entity_poly.type
_entity_poly.pdbx_seq_one_letter_code
_entity_poly.pdbx_strand_id
1 'polypeptide(L)'
;MPPANYLAERETLTQLLYESPYDPCLYLGRARCYEHLGFPDLAAGDAYRALLLTDEAQDESGEYHEQVLEAFSEARNGGREEGQMNGACNGNGHTNGHEPASGKKRNSENGSDDESEVEGHNSAVQQIAIAYALESYQKLAQNLAHCGCLRSAFDFCQRGSKAFPKASSLNDTRQAILATNRETQLQRDPSWDESSFDPKTDLPDEGSVRRELYPWNTHEPDRFSATTLSALNAELQKAAPKCAVQPISLPLLTSSNPPKTTIQQLGLFATADIPPGDVVLTESSLLTANNRHLHPLCDACSRDLPPLTPSSHPYACPSCPDTVFCSAPCLALAQTHYHPAICGKDIDAVGKDTPAPDAANALYLLLLFRAVALAETQATHPLDLRETKYLWGDFVHPDRGYLHSASAAAEPLSVARHLPFSFRFNVLAPLHVLEKMDVDVFAPTALRRYDGWVLNTLYAKFRGTASARLIAIRM
;
A
#
# COMPACT_ATOMS: atom_id res chain seq x y z
N MET A 1 -7.21 -8.99 -21.04
CA MET A 1 -5.79 -8.62 -20.85
C MET A 1 -5.69 -7.11 -20.77
N PRO A 2 -4.93 -6.55 -19.81
CA PRO A 2 -4.72 -5.10 -19.74
C PRO A 2 -4.10 -4.57 -21.05
N PRO A 3 -4.38 -3.32 -21.46
CA PRO A 3 -3.83 -2.79 -22.71
C PRO A 3 -2.30 -2.71 -22.60
N ALA A 4 -1.58 -3.41 -23.49
CA ALA A 4 -0.12 -3.56 -23.41
C ALA A 4 0.63 -2.21 -23.34
N ASN A 5 0.06 -1.15 -23.90
CA ASN A 5 0.63 0.20 -23.89
C ASN A 5 0.75 0.77 -22.46
N TYR A 6 -0.30 0.67 -21.65
CA TYR A 6 -0.29 1.25 -20.30
C TYR A 6 0.60 0.51 -19.30
N LEU A 7 0.89 -0.78 -19.53
CA LEU A 7 1.87 -1.51 -18.72
C LEU A 7 3.31 -1.02 -18.99
N ALA A 8 3.65 -0.80 -20.26
CA ALA A 8 4.96 -0.28 -20.64
C ALA A 8 5.15 1.17 -20.17
N GLU A 9 4.12 2.00 -20.30
CA GLU A 9 4.12 3.37 -19.79
C GLU A 9 4.25 3.42 -18.27
N ARG A 10 3.49 2.59 -17.53
CA ARG A 10 3.61 2.45 -16.07
C ARG A 10 5.03 2.07 -15.65
N GLU A 11 5.66 1.14 -16.37
CA GLU A 11 7.04 0.74 -16.08
C GLU A 11 8.01 1.89 -16.32
N THR A 12 7.85 2.61 -17.43
CA THR A 12 8.68 3.79 -17.76
C THR A 12 8.58 4.85 -16.67
N LEU A 13 7.36 5.20 -16.25
CA LEU A 13 7.11 6.16 -15.17
C LEU A 13 7.66 5.68 -13.83
N THR A 14 7.62 4.37 -13.57
CA THR A 14 8.22 3.78 -12.36
C THR A 14 9.74 3.92 -12.36
N GLN A 15 10.40 3.72 -13.51
CA GLN A 15 11.84 3.94 -13.61
C GLN A 15 12.21 5.42 -13.44
N LEU A 16 11.44 6.32 -14.05
CA LEU A 16 11.63 7.76 -13.86
C LEU A 16 11.42 8.18 -12.40
N LEU A 17 10.45 7.59 -11.68
CA LEU A 17 10.28 7.84 -10.24
C LEU A 17 11.46 7.37 -9.40
N TYR A 18 12.24 6.39 -9.86
CA TYR A 18 13.48 6.02 -9.17
C TYR A 18 14.62 7.02 -9.40
N GLU A 19 14.53 7.85 -10.45
CA GLU A 19 15.51 8.88 -10.79
C GLU A 19 15.10 10.25 -10.20
N SER A 20 13.81 10.60 -10.30
CA SER A 20 13.22 11.86 -9.83
C SER A 20 12.03 11.58 -8.89
N PRO A 21 12.27 11.04 -7.68
CA PRO A 21 11.22 10.60 -6.76
C PRO A 21 10.33 11.71 -6.20
N TYR A 22 10.76 12.96 -6.26
CA TYR A 22 10.01 14.11 -5.73
C TYR A 22 9.24 14.87 -6.82
N ASP A 23 9.13 14.32 -8.04
CA ASP A 23 8.34 14.91 -9.15
C ASP A 23 6.87 14.46 -9.07
N PRO A 24 5.92 15.34 -8.65
CA PRO A 24 4.50 14.99 -8.57
C PRO A 24 3.88 14.65 -9.93
N CYS A 25 4.43 15.16 -11.05
CA CYS A 25 3.92 14.86 -12.39
C CYS A 25 4.07 13.37 -12.72
N LEU A 26 5.16 12.74 -12.26
CA LEU A 26 5.41 11.32 -12.51
C LEU A 26 4.40 10.43 -11.77
N TYR A 27 4.07 10.78 -10.52
CA TYR A 27 3.01 10.10 -9.77
C TYR A 27 1.65 10.27 -10.44
N LEU A 28 1.28 11.49 -10.85
CA LEU A 28 0.01 11.74 -11.55
C LEU A 28 -0.07 11.00 -12.90
N GLY A 29 1.04 10.93 -13.63
CA GLY A 29 1.15 10.11 -14.85
C GLY A 29 0.94 8.63 -14.54
N ARG A 30 1.59 8.10 -13.51
CA ARG A 30 1.49 6.68 -13.14
C ARG A 30 0.10 6.33 -12.60
N ALA A 31 -0.53 7.26 -11.88
CA ALA A 31 -1.93 7.15 -11.46
C ALA A 31 -2.88 6.97 -12.65
N ARG A 32 -2.67 7.70 -13.76
CA ARG A 32 -3.47 7.53 -14.99
C ARG A 32 -3.28 6.17 -15.63
N CYS A 33 -2.05 5.66 -15.68
CA CYS A 33 -1.82 4.29 -16.13
C CYS A 33 -2.60 3.30 -15.24
N TYR A 34 -2.59 3.47 -13.92
CA TYR A 34 -3.36 2.63 -13.00
C TYR A 34 -4.88 2.76 -13.21
N GLU A 35 -5.43 3.94 -13.48
CA GLU A 35 -6.84 4.14 -13.85
C GLU A 35 -7.20 3.31 -15.10
N HIS A 36 -6.40 3.42 -16.17
CA HIS A 36 -6.62 2.65 -17.40
C HIS A 36 -6.45 1.14 -17.25
N LEU A 37 -5.59 0.72 -16.32
CA LEU A 37 -5.38 -0.68 -15.97
C LEU A 37 -6.44 -1.23 -15.01
N GLY A 38 -7.33 -0.37 -14.48
CA GLY A 38 -8.39 -0.75 -13.54
C GLY A 38 -7.87 -1.00 -12.11
N PHE A 39 -6.91 -0.20 -11.64
CA PHE A 39 -6.35 -0.21 -10.28
C PHE A 39 -6.56 1.13 -9.57
N PRO A 40 -7.82 1.50 -9.24
CA PRO A 40 -8.12 2.77 -8.58
C PRO A 40 -7.45 2.89 -7.20
N ASP A 41 -7.17 1.78 -6.51
CA ASP A 41 -6.43 1.76 -5.26
C ASP A 41 -5.00 2.30 -5.41
N LEU A 42 -4.31 1.89 -6.47
CA LEU A 42 -2.95 2.34 -6.75
C LEU A 42 -2.94 3.77 -7.27
N ALA A 43 -3.92 4.13 -8.11
CA ALA A 43 -4.10 5.49 -8.59
C ALA A 43 -4.37 6.48 -7.44
N ALA A 44 -5.20 6.10 -6.47
CA ALA A 44 -5.44 6.90 -5.27
C ALA A 44 -4.16 7.07 -4.44
N GLY A 45 -3.36 6.00 -4.28
CA GLY A 45 -2.08 6.07 -3.58
C GLY A 45 -1.07 7.03 -4.23
N ASP A 46 -0.95 6.99 -5.56
CA ASP A 46 -0.07 7.89 -6.31
C ASP A 46 -0.59 9.34 -6.32
N ALA A 47 -1.90 9.54 -6.50
CA ALA A 47 -2.51 10.88 -6.41
C ALA A 47 -2.31 11.50 -5.02
N TYR A 48 -2.35 10.70 -3.95
CA TYR A 48 -2.07 11.19 -2.61
C TYR A 48 -0.60 11.57 -2.41
N ARG A 49 0.36 10.78 -2.93
CA ARG A 49 1.78 11.15 -2.92
C ARG A 49 2.05 12.44 -3.69
N ALA A 50 1.43 12.60 -4.87
CA ALA A 50 1.51 13.84 -5.62
C ALA A 50 0.95 15.03 -4.82
N LEU A 51 -0.18 14.85 -4.12
CA LEU A 51 -0.74 15.89 -3.25
C LEU A 51 0.23 16.30 -2.14
N LEU A 52 0.86 15.33 -1.46
CA LEU A 52 1.86 15.60 -0.42
C LEU A 52 3.03 16.43 -0.97
N LEU A 53 3.60 16.05 -2.11
CA LEU A 53 4.68 16.82 -2.74
C LEU A 53 4.22 18.23 -3.15
N THR A 54 2.97 18.40 -3.60
CA THR A 54 2.46 19.75 -3.90
C THR A 54 2.24 20.59 -2.64
N ASP A 55 1.90 19.98 -1.51
CA ASP A 55 1.83 20.67 -0.21
C ASP A 55 3.24 21.08 0.24
N GLU A 56 4.25 20.20 0.14
CA GLU A 56 5.67 20.50 0.42
C GLU A 56 6.20 21.67 -0.43
N ALA A 57 5.79 21.77 -1.69
CA ALA A 57 6.16 22.89 -2.55
C ALA A 57 5.58 24.24 -2.10
N GLN A 58 4.46 24.24 -1.38
CA GLN A 58 3.83 25.45 -0.86
C GLN A 58 4.31 25.83 0.55
N ASP A 59 4.94 24.90 1.26
CA ASP A 59 5.46 25.10 2.61
C ASP A 59 6.99 25.21 2.59
N GLU A 60 7.52 26.43 2.74
CA GLU A 60 8.97 26.68 2.80
C GLU A 60 9.67 25.95 3.96
N SER A 61 8.91 25.48 4.97
CA SER A 61 9.42 24.69 6.08
C SER A 61 9.27 23.18 5.90
N GLY A 62 8.73 22.75 4.75
CA GLY A 62 8.56 21.35 4.38
C GLY A 62 9.89 20.60 4.29
N GLU A 63 9.87 19.32 4.67
CA GLU A 63 11.04 18.44 4.65
C GLU A 63 11.59 18.23 3.23
N TYR A 64 10.70 18.23 2.23
CA TYR A 64 11.04 17.96 0.83
C TYR A 64 10.92 19.20 -0.07
N HIS A 65 10.78 20.40 0.51
CA HIS A 65 10.52 21.64 -0.21
C HIS A 65 11.54 21.88 -1.34
N GLU A 66 12.84 21.82 -1.03
CA GLU A 66 13.91 22.08 -1.99
C GLU A 66 13.93 21.05 -3.13
N GLN A 67 13.78 19.77 -2.79
CA GLN A 67 13.78 18.66 -3.75
C GLN A 67 12.60 18.75 -4.73
N VAL A 68 11.43 19.18 -4.25
CA VAL A 68 10.25 19.38 -5.10
C VAL A 68 10.42 20.59 -6.02
N LEU A 69 10.98 21.71 -5.53
CA LEU A 69 11.27 22.87 -6.37
C LEU A 69 12.29 22.55 -7.46
N GLU A 70 13.32 21.77 -7.12
CA GLU A 70 14.30 21.28 -8.10
C GLU A 70 13.60 20.45 -9.18
N ALA A 71 12.75 19.48 -8.80
CA ALA A 71 11.98 18.67 -9.73
C ALA A 71 11.09 19.50 -10.67
N PHE A 72 10.43 20.55 -10.15
CA PHE A 72 9.66 21.47 -10.99
C PHE A 72 10.51 22.26 -11.97
N SER A 73 11.68 22.73 -11.54
CA SER A 73 12.61 23.47 -12.39
C SER A 73 13.14 22.61 -13.55
N GLU A 74 13.42 21.34 -13.29
CA GLU A 74 13.86 20.37 -14.29
C GLU A 74 12.76 20.05 -15.29
N ALA A 75 11.53 19.84 -14.81
CA ALA A 75 10.37 19.58 -15.67
C ALA A 75 10.13 20.72 -16.67
N ARG A 76 10.27 21.97 -16.21
CA ARG A 76 10.19 23.16 -17.06
C ARG A 76 11.30 23.20 -18.11
N ASN A 77 12.55 23.07 -17.67
CA ASN A 77 13.72 23.19 -18.55
C ASN A 77 13.81 22.05 -19.59
N GLY A 78 13.23 20.88 -19.27
CA GLY A 78 13.16 19.72 -20.17
C GLY A 78 12.10 19.79 -21.28
N GLY A 79 11.34 20.90 -21.39
CA GLY A 79 10.34 21.07 -22.47
C GLY A 79 9.11 20.19 -22.34
N ARG A 80 8.75 19.73 -21.13
CA ARG A 80 7.50 19.00 -20.86
C ARG A 80 6.25 19.88 -20.96
N GLU A 81 6.40 21.20 -21.11
CA GLU A 81 5.35 22.19 -20.87
C GLU A 81 4.35 22.43 -22.03
N GLU A 82 4.76 22.46 -23.30
CA GLU A 82 3.88 23.04 -24.34
C GLU A 82 2.76 22.11 -24.86
N GLY A 83 2.80 20.81 -24.55
CA GLY A 83 1.77 19.84 -24.95
C GLY A 83 0.72 19.48 -23.89
N GLN A 84 0.89 19.90 -22.63
CA GLN A 84 0.26 19.23 -21.48
C GLN A 84 -0.74 20.08 -20.69
N MET A 85 -0.85 21.40 -20.94
CA MET A 85 -1.80 22.26 -20.21
C MET A 85 -3.27 22.12 -20.65
N ASN A 86 -3.57 21.45 -21.76
CA ASN A 86 -4.93 21.13 -22.19
C ASN A 86 -5.10 19.63 -22.42
N GLY A 87 -5.03 18.86 -21.33
CA GLY A 87 -5.36 17.44 -21.32
C GLY A 87 -4.17 16.54 -21.63
N ALA A 88 -3.92 15.61 -20.71
CA ALA A 88 -3.03 14.48 -20.87
C ALA A 88 -1.51 14.80 -20.89
N CYS A 89 -0.81 14.54 -19.78
CA CYS A 89 0.43 13.75 -19.88
C CYS A 89 0.11 12.44 -20.62
N ASN A 90 0.15 12.52 -21.95
CA ASN A 90 0.06 11.43 -22.90
C ASN A 90 1.50 11.07 -23.25
N GLY A 91 1.97 9.91 -22.79
CA GLY A 91 3.18 9.30 -23.32
C GLY A 91 2.96 8.93 -24.78
N ASN A 92 3.54 9.70 -25.71
CA ASN A 92 3.72 9.24 -27.09
C ASN A 92 5.04 9.81 -27.64
N GLY A 93 6.15 9.24 -27.18
CA GLY A 93 7.47 9.45 -27.76
C GLY A 93 7.79 8.38 -28.80
N HIS A 94 7.45 8.62 -30.07
CA HIS A 94 8.05 7.89 -31.18
C HIS A 94 9.37 8.56 -31.57
N THR A 95 10.49 7.91 -31.26
CA THR A 95 11.82 8.27 -31.73
C THR A 95 11.98 7.98 -33.22
N ASN A 96 12.60 8.88 -33.98
CA ASN A 96 13.53 8.54 -35.05
C ASN A 96 14.39 9.75 -35.48
N GLY A 97 15.72 9.57 -35.42
CA GLY A 97 16.66 10.08 -36.43
C GLY A 97 17.52 11.32 -36.09
N HIS A 98 18.80 11.05 -35.78
CA HIS A 98 20.06 11.80 -36.04
C HIS A 98 19.99 13.06 -36.95
N GLU A 99 20.75 14.15 -36.72
CA GLU A 99 22.23 14.30 -36.61
C GLU A 99 22.66 15.63 -35.90
N PRO A 100 23.96 15.82 -35.55
CA PRO A 100 24.41 16.90 -34.67
C PRO A 100 25.10 18.10 -35.37
N ALA A 101 25.34 19.14 -34.56
CA ALA A 101 26.39 20.18 -34.64
C ALA A 101 25.98 21.60 -35.10
N SER A 102 26.20 22.58 -34.21
CA SER A 102 27.15 23.68 -34.41
C SER A 102 27.02 24.70 -33.28
N GLY A 103 28.11 24.93 -32.54
CA GLY A 103 28.15 25.87 -31.44
C GLY A 103 28.07 27.35 -31.82
N LYS A 104 27.75 28.16 -30.81
CA LYS A 104 28.23 29.54 -30.66
C LYS A 104 28.10 29.96 -29.20
N LYS A 105 29.25 30.00 -28.51
CA LYS A 105 29.42 30.73 -27.26
C LYS A 105 29.16 32.22 -27.52
N ARG A 106 28.34 32.85 -26.68
CA ARG A 106 28.40 34.29 -26.43
C ARG A 106 28.52 34.49 -24.93
N ASN A 107 29.68 35.01 -24.53
CA ASN A 107 29.86 35.68 -23.24
C ASN A 107 28.95 36.91 -23.21
N SER A 108 28.29 37.13 -22.08
CA SER A 108 27.95 38.47 -21.60
C SER A 108 27.98 38.41 -20.08
N GLU A 109 29.03 38.98 -19.50
CA GLU A 109 29.02 39.46 -18.13
C GLU A 109 28.01 40.62 -18.08
N ASN A 110 27.03 40.54 -17.19
CA ASN A 110 26.36 41.70 -16.58
C ASN A 110 25.59 41.21 -15.36
N GLY A 111 26.12 41.53 -14.19
CA GLY A 111 25.42 41.36 -12.91
C GLY A 111 24.54 42.57 -12.64
N SER A 112 23.23 42.39 -12.76
CA SER A 112 22.19 43.20 -12.06
C SER A 112 20.75 42.72 -12.30
N ASP A 113 20.48 41.58 -12.95
CA ASP A 113 19.13 41.16 -13.35
C ASP A 113 18.53 40.00 -12.51
N ASP A 114 19.19 39.60 -11.42
CA ASP A 114 18.88 38.35 -10.71
C ASP A 114 17.54 38.37 -9.96
N GLU A 115 17.15 39.49 -9.35
CA GLU A 115 15.94 39.53 -8.50
C GLU A 115 14.63 39.42 -9.31
N SER A 116 14.54 40.03 -10.51
CA SER A 116 13.33 39.99 -11.34
C SER A 116 13.13 38.66 -12.07
N GLU A 117 14.22 37.97 -12.41
CA GLU A 117 14.15 36.64 -13.03
C GLU A 117 13.80 35.57 -11.98
N VAL A 118 14.31 35.70 -10.75
CA VAL A 118 13.98 34.83 -9.61
C VAL A 118 12.50 34.99 -9.18
N GLU A 119 11.96 36.21 -9.12
CA GLU A 119 10.53 36.43 -8.84
C GLU A 119 9.62 35.82 -9.92
N GLY A 120 9.98 35.97 -11.20
CA GLY A 120 9.25 35.34 -12.31
C GLY A 120 9.34 33.81 -12.31
N HIS A 121 10.48 33.26 -11.90
CA HIS A 121 10.70 31.83 -11.78
C HIS A 121 9.84 31.20 -10.67
N ASN A 122 9.83 31.80 -9.48
CA ASN A 122 9.04 31.34 -8.33
C ASN A 122 7.54 31.39 -8.64
N SER A 123 7.07 32.44 -9.32
CA SER A 123 5.66 32.55 -9.72
C SER A 123 5.22 31.45 -10.70
N ALA A 124 6.10 30.94 -11.57
CA ALA A 124 5.76 29.89 -12.52
C ALA A 124 5.71 28.50 -11.84
N VAL A 125 6.70 28.20 -10.99
CA VAL A 125 6.74 26.96 -10.21
C VAL A 125 5.50 26.84 -9.31
N GLN A 126 5.09 27.95 -8.68
CA GLN A 126 3.89 27.97 -7.86
C GLN A 126 2.61 27.71 -8.67
N GLN A 127 2.51 28.19 -9.91
CA GLN A 127 1.37 27.89 -10.79
C GLN A 127 1.32 26.41 -11.16
N ILE A 128 2.46 25.77 -11.40
CA ILE A 128 2.56 24.33 -11.69
C ILE A 128 2.12 23.52 -10.46
N ALA A 129 2.63 23.86 -9.28
CA ALA A 129 2.25 23.19 -8.03
C ALA A 129 0.74 23.28 -7.77
N ILE A 130 0.12 24.45 -7.99
CA ILE A 130 -1.33 24.66 -7.89
C ILE A 130 -2.10 23.77 -8.87
N ALA A 131 -1.62 23.65 -10.12
CA ALA A 131 -2.26 22.80 -11.14
C ALA A 131 -2.21 21.31 -10.76
N TYR A 132 -1.06 20.82 -10.31
CA TYR A 132 -0.92 19.43 -9.87
C TYR A 132 -1.65 19.14 -8.57
N ALA A 133 -1.74 20.11 -7.65
CA ALA A 133 -2.56 19.96 -6.45
C ALA A 133 -4.03 19.75 -6.83
N LEU A 134 -4.57 20.56 -7.76
CA LEU A 134 -5.93 20.39 -8.27
C LEU A 134 -6.13 19.02 -8.92
N GLU A 135 -5.22 18.58 -9.80
CA GLU A 135 -5.32 17.26 -10.42
C GLU A 135 -5.28 16.13 -9.36
N SER A 136 -4.42 16.28 -8.35
CA SER A 136 -4.29 15.33 -7.25
C SER A 136 -5.62 15.19 -6.47
N TYR A 137 -6.26 16.30 -6.12
CA TYR A 137 -7.59 16.28 -5.50
C TYR A 137 -8.65 15.58 -6.37
N GLN A 138 -8.66 15.86 -7.68
CA GLN A 138 -9.60 15.26 -8.62
C GLN A 138 -9.42 13.74 -8.70
N LYS A 139 -8.19 13.29 -8.94
CA LYS A 139 -7.85 11.86 -9.04
C LYS A 139 -8.08 11.14 -7.74
N LEU A 140 -7.66 11.72 -6.62
CA LEU A 140 -7.82 11.10 -5.31
C LEU A 140 -9.30 10.90 -4.98
N ALA A 141 -10.12 11.93 -5.15
CA ALA A 141 -11.56 11.82 -4.91
C ALA A 141 -12.24 10.80 -5.84
N GLN A 142 -11.94 10.85 -7.14
CA GLN A 142 -12.54 9.93 -8.12
C GLN A 142 -12.15 8.48 -7.85
N ASN A 143 -10.86 8.20 -7.63
CA ASN A 143 -10.38 6.84 -7.43
C ASN A 143 -10.81 6.27 -6.07
N LEU A 144 -10.88 7.08 -5.02
CA LEU A 144 -11.46 6.66 -3.73
C LEU A 144 -12.94 6.30 -3.87
N ALA A 145 -13.71 7.07 -4.67
CA ALA A 145 -15.09 6.72 -4.96
C ALA A 145 -15.19 5.39 -5.72
N HIS A 146 -14.31 5.15 -6.70
CA HIS A 146 -14.22 3.86 -7.39
C HIS A 146 -13.85 2.70 -6.46
N CYS A 147 -13.01 2.93 -5.45
CA CYS A 147 -12.69 1.94 -4.43
C CYS A 147 -13.86 1.64 -3.48
N GLY A 148 -14.86 2.53 -3.38
CA GLY A 148 -15.97 2.45 -2.43
C GLY A 148 -15.76 3.25 -1.13
N CYS A 149 -14.66 4.01 -1.03
CA CYS A 149 -14.35 4.89 0.10
C CYS A 149 -15.08 6.23 -0.04
N LEU A 150 -16.40 6.20 -0.05
CA LEU A 150 -17.25 7.35 -0.41
C LEU A 150 -17.08 8.54 0.55
N ARG A 151 -16.89 8.27 1.85
CA ARG A 151 -16.65 9.32 2.85
C ARG A 151 -15.33 10.04 2.61
N SER A 152 -14.23 9.31 2.46
CA SER A 152 -12.92 9.89 2.13
C SER A 152 -12.96 10.65 0.80
N ALA A 153 -13.58 10.07 -0.23
CA ALA A 153 -13.76 10.74 -1.52
C ALA A 153 -14.52 12.07 -1.40
N PHE A 154 -15.60 12.09 -0.61
CA PHE A 154 -16.38 13.28 -0.34
C PHE A 154 -15.59 14.36 0.42
N ASP A 155 -14.79 13.97 1.43
CA ASP A 155 -13.91 14.89 2.17
C ASP A 155 -12.89 15.55 1.22
N PHE A 156 -12.23 14.78 0.35
CA PHE A 156 -11.32 15.33 -0.65
C PHE A 156 -12.03 16.22 -1.67
N CYS A 157 -13.27 15.91 -2.07
CA CYS A 157 -14.07 16.84 -2.89
C CYS A 157 -14.30 18.17 -2.16
N GLN A 158 -14.63 18.14 -0.86
CA GLN A 158 -14.87 19.36 -0.07
C GLN A 158 -13.59 20.17 0.12
N ARG A 159 -12.48 19.54 0.50
CA ARG A 159 -11.18 20.19 0.68
C ARG A 159 -10.69 20.79 -0.64
N GLY A 160 -10.73 20.01 -1.72
CA GLY A 160 -10.37 20.48 -3.05
C GLY A 160 -11.28 21.62 -3.53
N SER A 161 -12.59 21.58 -3.29
CA SER A 161 -13.50 22.68 -3.68
C SER A 161 -13.24 23.97 -2.89
N LYS A 162 -12.79 23.86 -1.62
CA LYS A 162 -12.36 25.02 -0.82
C LYS A 162 -11.07 25.62 -1.36
N ALA A 163 -10.10 24.77 -1.71
CA ALA A 163 -8.82 25.20 -2.27
C ALA A 163 -8.96 25.72 -3.72
N PHE A 164 -9.88 25.16 -4.51
CA PHE A 164 -10.08 25.47 -5.93
C PHE A 164 -11.56 25.72 -6.27
N PRO A 165 -12.16 26.85 -5.84
CA PRO A 165 -13.61 27.10 -6.00
C PRO A 165 -14.14 27.14 -7.44
N LYS A 166 -13.25 27.31 -8.42
CA LYS A 166 -13.61 27.41 -9.85
C LYS A 166 -13.59 26.04 -10.58
N ALA A 167 -13.14 24.97 -9.93
CA ALA A 167 -13.03 23.66 -10.54
C ALA A 167 -14.36 22.88 -10.46
N SER A 168 -15.02 22.67 -11.60
CA SER A 168 -16.33 21.99 -11.65
C SER A 168 -16.26 20.47 -11.43
N SER A 169 -15.17 19.83 -11.84
CA SER A 169 -15.01 18.36 -11.80
C SER A 169 -15.12 17.76 -10.40
N LEU A 170 -14.59 18.45 -9.38
CA LEU A 170 -14.72 18.03 -7.97
C LEU A 170 -16.18 18.06 -7.49
N ASN A 171 -16.96 19.02 -8.01
CA ASN A 171 -18.38 19.07 -7.73
C ASN A 171 -19.11 17.92 -8.44
N ASP A 172 -18.73 17.56 -9.66
CA ASP A 172 -19.33 16.44 -10.39
C ASP A 172 -19.15 15.11 -9.63
N THR A 173 -17.93 14.81 -9.18
CA THR A 173 -17.66 13.64 -8.33
C THR A 173 -18.46 13.67 -7.04
N ARG A 174 -18.52 14.83 -6.38
CA ARG A 174 -19.31 15.01 -5.15
C ARG A 174 -20.80 14.74 -5.38
N GLN A 175 -21.37 15.25 -6.47
CA GLN A 175 -22.78 15.02 -6.81
C GLN A 175 -23.06 13.55 -7.13
N ALA A 176 -22.14 12.86 -7.81
CA ALA A 176 -22.26 11.43 -8.06
C ALA A 176 -22.31 10.63 -6.75
N ILE A 177 -21.43 10.93 -5.78
CA ILE A 177 -21.42 10.29 -4.46
C ILE A 177 -22.76 10.50 -3.73
N LEU A 178 -23.27 11.74 -3.73
CA LEU A 178 -24.54 12.08 -3.09
C LEU A 178 -25.71 11.36 -3.76
N ALA A 179 -25.73 11.27 -5.08
CA ALA A 179 -26.76 10.55 -5.84
C ALA A 179 -26.76 9.05 -5.50
N THR A 180 -25.59 8.40 -5.47
CA THR A 180 -25.45 6.98 -5.09
C THR A 180 -25.88 6.73 -3.64
N ASN A 181 -25.51 7.61 -2.70
CA ASN A 181 -25.96 7.49 -1.32
C ASN A 181 -27.49 7.63 -1.22
N ARG A 182 -28.07 8.65 -1.86
CA ARG A 182 -29.52 8.88 -1.88
C ARG A 182 -30.29 7.66 -2.38
N GLU A 183 -29.83 7.07 -3.48
CA GLU A 183 -30.44 5.84 -4.01
C GLU A 183 -30.36 4.69 -3.00
N THR A 184 -29.20 4.48 -2.39
CA THR A 184 -28.98 3.41 -1.40
C THR A 184 -29.85 3.60 -0.16
N GLN A 185 -29.98 4.83 0.34
CA GLN A 185 -30.78 5.14 1.52
C GLN A 185 -32.27 4.95 1.25
N LEU A 186 -32.79 5.44 0.12
CA LEU A 186 -34.20 5.28 -0.25
C LEU A 186 -34.59 3.81 -0.50
N GLN A 187 -33.65 2.98 -0.97
CA GLN A 187 -33.87 1.54 -1.08
C GLN A 187 -33.98 0.86 0.29
N ARG A 188 -33.23 1.34 1.30
CA ARG A 188 -33.24 0.80 2.67
C ARG A 188 -34.43 1.31 3.48
N ASP A 189 -34.75 2.60 3.33
CA ASP A 189 -35.83 3.31 4.00
C ASP A 189 -36.45 4.35 3.05
N PRO A 190 -37.64 4.08 2.47
CA PRO A 190 -38.32 5.02 1.58
C PRO A 190 -38.72 6.35 2.23
N SER A 191 -38.69 6.44 3.57
CA SER A 191 -38.98 7.67 4.32
C SER A 191 -37.75 8.53 4.62
N TRP A 192 -36.56 8.09 4.18
CA TRP A 192 -35.32 8.83 4.38
C TRP A 192 -35.38 10.23 3.75
N ASP A 193 -34.95 11.23 4.53
CA ASP A 193 -34.92 12.63 4.12
C ASP A 193 -33.47 13.14 4.01
N GLU A 194 -33.18 13.82 2.90
CA GLU A 194 -31.88 14.38 2.59
C GLU A 194 -31.45 15.47 3.58
N SER A 195 -32.40 16.13 4.25
CA SER A 195 -32.08 17.11 5.30
C SER A 195 -31.34 16.52 6.50
N SER A 196 -31.44 15.19 6.70
CA SER A 196 -30.78 14.46 7.78
C SER A 196 -29.39 13.93 7.42
N PHE A 197 -28.91 14.20 6.20
CA PHE A 197 -27.66 13.67 5.69
C PHE A 197 -26.44 14.13 6.50
N ASP A 198 -25.70 13.17 7.06
CA ASP A 198 -24.39 13.37 7.66
C ASP A 198 -23.36 12.47 6.95
N PRO A 199 -22.38 13.05 6.22
CA PRO A 199 -21.32 12.28 5.55
C PRO A 199 -20.57 11.31 6.47
N LYS A 200 -20.46 11.62 7.77
CA LYS A 200 -19.74 10.78 8.73
C LYS A 200 -20.49 9.52 9.12
N THR A 201 -21.81 9.49 9.02
CA THR A 201 -22.62 8.33 9.37
C THR A 201 -23.20 7.65 8.14
N ASP A 202 -23.50 8.42 7.10
CA ASP A 202 -24.27 7.93 5.96
C ASP A 202 -23.39 7.44 4.81
N LEU A 203 -22.16 7.96 4.69
CA LEU A 203 -21.23 7.48 3.68
C LEU A 203 -20.33 6.36 4.23
N PRO A 204 -20.24 5.21 3.55
CA PRO A 204 -19.26 4.18 3.86
C PRO A 204 -17.85 4.71 3.55
N ASP A 205 -16.87 4.21 4.30
CA ASP A 205 -15.45 4.51 4.07
C ASP A 205 -14.60 3.25 3.89
N GLU A 206 -15.25 2.09 3.92
CA GLU A 206 -14.66 0.81 3.61
C GLU A 206 -15.21 0.32 2.28
N GLY A 207 -14.30 -0.01 1.39
CA GLY A 207 -14.58 -0.54 0.08
C GLY A 207 -13.85 -1.85 -0.16
N SER A 208 -13.69 -2.20 -1.43
CA SER A 208 -12.95 -3.39 -1.84
C SER A 208 -12.30 -3.16 -3.18
N VAL A 209 -11.09 -3.68 -3.34
CA VAL A 209 -10.28 -3.57 -4.56
C VAL A 209 -9.89 -4.97 -5.05
N ARG A 210 -9.22 -5.00 -6.21
CA ARG A 210 -8.80 -6.24 -6.84
C ARG A 210 -7.80 -6.97 -5.92
N ARG A 211 -8.03 -8.27 -5.75
CA ARG A 211 -7.12 -9.16 -5.02
C ARG A 211 -6.49 -10.10 -6.02
N GLU A 212 -5.42 -9.66 -6.67
CA GLU A 212 -4.81 -10.39 -7.77
C GLU A 212 -3.29 -10.31 -7.74
N LEU A 213 -2.67 -11.17 -8.53
CA LEU A 213 -1.24 -11.10 -8.79
C LEU A 213 -1.00 -10.01 -9.85
N TYR A 214 -0.44 -8.88 -9.42
CA TYR A 214 -0.12 -7.77 -10.33
C TYR A 214 0.83 -8.24 -11.45
N PRO A 215 0.62 -7.85 -12.72
CA PRO A 215 1.44 -8.32 -13.84
C PRO A 215 2.94 -8.02 -13.73
N TRP A 216 3.30 -6.95 -13.01
CA TRP A 216 4.68 -6.54 -12.77
C TRP A 216 5.26 -7.08 -11.44
N ASN A 217 4.53 -7.92 -10.71
CA ASN A 217 5.05 -8.51 -9.48
C ASN A 217 6.02 -9.66 -9.79
N THR A 218 7.32 -9.41 -9.62
CA THR A 218 8.38 -10.41 -9.83
C THR A 218 8.77 -11.18 -8.56
N HIS A 219 8.14 -10.92 -7.42
CA HIS A 219 8.49 -11.50 -6.13
C HIS A 219 7.66 -12.74 -5.76
N GLU A 220 6.48 -12.92 -6.38
CA GLU A 220 5.61 -14.05 -6.06
C GLU A 220 6.24 -15.37 -6.53
N PRO A 221 6.54 -16.32 -5.63
CA PRO A 221 7.17 -17.57 -6.02
C PRO A 221 6.15 -18.56 -6.59
N ASP A 222 6.61 -19.48 -7.43
CA ASP A 222 5.88 -20.73 -7.63
C ASP A 222 6.00 -21.58 -6.35
N ARG A 223 4.95 -21.54 -5.53
CA ARG A 223 4.80 -22.28 -4.27
C ARG A 223 4.85 -23.80 -4.44
N PHE A 224 4.62 -24.31 -5.66
CA PHE A 224 4.50 -25.74 -5.95
C PHE A 224 5.69 -26.29 -6.73
N SER A 225 6.62 -25.44 -7.16
CA SER A 225 7.84 -25.89 -7.84
C SER A 225 8.68 -26.82 -6.95
N ALA A 226 9.38 -27.76 -7.57
CA ALA A 226 10.25 -28.71 -6.86
C ALA A 226 11.33 -27.99 -6.03
N THR A 227 11.88 -26.89 -6.54
CA THR A 227 12.86 -26.05 -5.85
C THR A 227 12.27 -25.41 -4.59
N THR A 228 11.08 -24.81 -4.68
CA THR A 228 10.39 -24.23 -3.52
C THR A 228 10.06 -25.30 -2.49
N LEU A 229 9.48 -26.44 -2.91
CA LEU A 229 9.13 -27.53 -2.01
C LEU A 229 10.37 -28.10 -1.30
N SER A 230 11.50 -28.25 -2.01
CA SER A 230 12.75 -28.70 -1.41
C SER A 230 13.27 -27.72 -0.35
N ALA A 231 13.27 -26.42 -0.65
CA ALA A 231 13.68 -25.39 0.31
C ALA A 231 12.76 -25.34 1.55
N LEU A 232 11.44 -25.36 1.35
CA LEU A 232 10.45 -25.39 2.44
C LEU A 232 10.60 -26.63 3.31
N ASN A 233 10.80 -27.80 2.71
CA ASN A 233 11.02 -29.04 3.46
C ASN A 233 12.34 -29.00 4.23
N ALA A 234 13.43 -28.48 3.65
CA ALA A 234 14.71 -28.34 4.34
C ALA A 234 14.61 -27.45 5.59
N GLU A 235 13.87 -26.35 5.51
CA GLU A 235 13.58 -25.50 6.68
C GLU A 235 12.63 -26.18 7.68
N LEU A 236 11.56 -26.83 7.20
CA LEU A 236 10.60 -27.53 8.03
C LEU A 236 11.26 -28.63 8.87
N GLN A 237 12.23 -29.37 8.31
CA GLN A 237 12.93 -30.45 9.00
C GLN A 237 13.62 -29.99 10.30
N LYS A 238 13.99 -28.71 10.41
CA LYS A 238 14.57 -28.13 11.64
C LYS A 238 13.54 -27.99 12.78
N ALA A 239 12.25 -27.87 12.43
CA ALA A 239 11.16 -27.55 13.35
C ALA A 239 10.11 -28.69 13.51
N ALA A 240 9.99 -29.56 12.51
CA ALA A 240 9.03 -30.66 12.42
C ALA A 240 9.64 -31.84 11.60
N PRO A 241 10.60 -32.59 12.17
CA PRO A 241 11.34 -33.62 11.42
C PRO A 241 10.45 -34.79 10.93
N LYS A 242 9.31 -35.02 11.59
CA LYS A 242 8.32 -36.05 11.21
C LYS A 242 7.29 -35.58 10.18
N CYS A 243 7.49 -34.40 9.58
CA CYS A 243 6.57 -33.82 8.63
C CYS A 243 7.24 -33.38 7.32
N ALA A 244 6.44 -33.30 6.27
CA ALA A 244 6.81 -32.74 4.99
C ALA A 244 5.73 -31.78 4.47
N VAL A 245 6.16 -30.71 3.79
CA VAL A 245 5.29 -29.85 3.00
C VAL A 245 5.03 -30.53 1.66
N GLN A 246 3.76 -30.72 1.30
CA GLN A 246 3.37 -31.28 -0.01
C GLN A 246 2.19 -30.51 -0.61
N PRO A 247 2.10 -30.44 -1.96
CA PRO A 247 0.91 -29.92 -2.62
C PRO A 247 -0.32 -30.80 -2.35
N ILE A 248 -1.48 -30.16 -2.14
CA ILE A 248 -2.78 -30.81 -2.01
C ILE A 248 -3.82 -30.09 -2.84
N SER A 249 -4.70 -30.83 -3.50
CA SER A 249 -5.85 -30.28 -4.20
C SER A 249 -7.06 -30.28 -3.28
N LEU A 250 -7.57 -29.09 -2.93
CA LEU A 250 -8.74 -28.90 -2.09
C LEU A 250 -9.95 -28.49 -2.94
N PRO A 251 -11.18 -28.91 -2.62
CA PRO A 251 -12.37 -28.38 -3.26
C PRO A 251 -12.47 -26.86 -3.07
N LEU A 252 -12.84 -26.12 -4.11
CA LEU A 252 -13.09 -24.71 -3.95
C LEU A 252 -14.44 -24.50 -3.24
N LEU A 253 -14.40 -23.94 -2.03
CA LEU A 253 -15.58 -23.79 -1.17
C LEU A 253 -16.65 -22.82 -1.71
N THR A 254 -16.32 -22.00 -2.71
CA THR A 254 -17.26 -21.09 -3.39
C THR A 254 -17.94 -21.71 -4.60
N SER A 255 -17.62 -22.97 -4.95
CA SER A 255 -18.26 -23.66 -6.08
C SER A 255 -19.60 -24.27 -5.69
N SER A 256 -20.52 -24.39 -6.67
CA SER A 256 -21.81 -25.08 -6.52
C SER A 256 -21.64 -26.44 -5.84
N ASN A 257 -22.63 -26.92 -5.08
CA ASN A 257 -22.60 -28.26 -4.49
C ASN A 257 -23.16 -29.30 -5.50
N PRO A 258 -22.43 -30.34 -5.93
CA PRO A 258 -21.07 -30.71 -5.55
C PRO A 258 -19.98 -29.86 -6.23
N PRO A 259 -18.84 -29.62 -5.55
CA PRO A 259 -17.79 -28.72 -6.02
C PRO A 259 -17.21 -29.21 -7.35
N LYS A 260 -17.35 -28.41 -8.40
CA LYS A 260 -16.90 -28.75 -9.76
C LYS A 260 -15.41 -28.45 -9.97
N THR A 261 -14.79 -27.77 -9.03
CA THR A 261 -13.44 -27.24 -9.20
C THR A 261 -12.62 -27.34 -7.92
N THR A 262 -11.31 -27.47 -8.10
CA THR A 262 -10.32 -27.59 -7.02
C THR A 262 -9.29 -26.47 -7.10
N ILE A 263 -8.67 -26.18 -5.95
CA ILE A 263 -7.55 -25.26 -5.81
C ILE A 263 -6.37 -26.00 -5.17
N GLN A 264 -5.15 -25.77 -5.69
CA GLN A 264 -3.95 -26.31 -5.06
C GLN A 264 -3.54 -25.45 -3.87
N GLN A 265 -3.16 -26.12 -2.78
CA GLN A 265 -2.59 -25.54 -1.57
C GLN A 265 -1.39 -26.35 -1.10
N LEU A 266 -0.63 -25.80 -0.16
CA LEU A 266 0.41 -26.54 0.56
C LEU A 266 -0.18 -27.10 1.84
N GLY A 267 0.01 -28.39 2.07
CA GLY A 267 -0.37 -29.09 3.30
C GLY A 267 0.85 -29.61 4.06
N LEU A 268 0.67 -29.90 5.34
CA LEU A 268 1.65 -30.53 6.20
C LEU A 268 1.28 -32.01 6.37
N PHE A 269 2.17 -32.92 5.97
CA PHE A 269 1.94 -34.36 5.95
C PHE A 269 2.93 -35.09 6.85
N ALA A 270 2.45 -36.07 7.62
CA ALA A 270 3.33 -36.93 8.40
C ALA A 270 4.18 -37.82 7.48
N THR A 271 5.48 -37.91 7.76
CA THR A 271 6.43 -38.80 7.07
C THR A 271 6.79 -40.03 7.89
N ALA A 272 6.36 -40.07 9.15
CA ALA A 272 6.51 -41.16 10.09
C ALA A 272 5.36 -41.15 11.10
N ASP A 273 5.18 -42.24 11.85
CA ASP A 273 4.18 -42.30 12.91
C ASP A 273 4.47 -41.27 14.01
N ILE A 274 3.39 -40.59 14.44
CA ILE A 274 3.42 -39.57 15.49
C ILE A 274 2.57 -40.09 16.67
N PRO A 275 3.19 -40.60 17.74
CA PRO A 275 2.50 -41.01 18.96
C PRO A 275 1.68 -39.89 19.62
N PRO A 276 0.61 -40.21 20.36
CA PRO A 276 -0.11 -39.23 21.16
C PRO A 276 0.83 -38.51 22.15
N GLY A 277 0.76 -37.18 22.16
CA GLY A 277 1.59 -36.33 23.03
C GLY A 277 2.94 -35.91 22.43
N ASP A 278 3.36 -36.47 21.29
CA ASP A 278 4.56 -36.00 20.60
C ASP A 278 4.35 -34.59 20.03
N VAL A 279 5.39 -33.76 20.12
CA VAL A 279 5.42 -32.44 19.52
C VAL A 279 5.60 -32.57 18.00
N VAL A 280 4.60 -32.11 17.23
CA VAL A 280 4.61 -32.18 15.77
C VAL A 280 5.46 -31.08 15.13
N LEU A 281 5.33 -29.86 15.65
CA LEU A 281 5.97 -28.66 15.12
C LEU A 281 6.33 -27.73 16.29
N THR A 282 7.56 -27.21 16.29
CA THR A 282 7.97 -26.11 17.18
C THR A 282 8.46 -24.95 16.34
N GLU A 283 7.75 -23.82 16.37
CA GLU A 283 8.13 -22.63 15.63
C GLU A 283 8.10 -21.37 16.51
N SER A 284 8.90 -20.39 16.12
CA SER A 284 8.83 -19.02 16.63
C SER A 284 8.57 -18.12 15.43
N SER A 285 7.45 -17.39 15.45
CA SER A 285 7.12 -16.40 14.44
C SER A 285 7.44 -15.00 14.96
N LEU A 286 8.12 -14.20 14.13
CA LEU A 286 8.36 -12.78 14.40
C LEU A 286 7.34 -11.89 13.69
N LEU A 287 6.63 -12.41 12.70
CA LEU A 287 5.49 -11.73 12.08
C LEU A 287 4.25 -11.95 12.96
N THR A 288 4.23 -11.25 14.10
CA THR A 288 3.13 -11.27 15.06
C THR A 288 2.66 -9.85 15.35
N ALA A 289 1.36 -9.73 15.62
CA ALA A 289 0.71 -8.48 15.97
C ALA A 289 -0.34 -8.71 17.05
N ASN A 290 -0.48 -7.71 17.92
CA ASN A 290 -1.56 -7.63 18.90
C ASN A 290 -2.00 -6.17 19.01
N ASN A 291 -3.30 -5.95 19.23
CA ASN A 291 -3.88 -4.61 19.34
C ASN A 291 -4.23 -4.23 20.79
N ARG A 292 -3.74 -5.00 21.78
CA ARG A 292 -4.04 -4.77 23.21
C ARG A 292 -2.95 -3.91 23.84
N HIS A 293 -3.22 -2.63 24.04
CA HIS A 293 -2.23 -1.69 24.56
C HIS A 293 -1.82 -1.94 26.02
N LEU A 294 -2.71 -2.46 26.86
CA LEU A 294 -2.49 -2.59 28.32
C LEU A 294 -2.16 -4.01 28.80
N HIS A 295 -1.90 -4.95 27.88
CA HIS A 295 -1.58 -6.32 28.27
C HIS A 295 -0.05 -6.51 28.26
N PRO A 296 0.56 -7.06 29.33
CA PRO A 296 2.01 -7.27 29.41
C PRO A 296 2.42 -8.43 28.50
N LEU A 297 2.57 -8.16 27.21
CA LEU A 297 2.94 -9.12 26.18
C LEU A 297 4.39 -8.92 25.74
N CYS A 298 5.05 -10.02 25.40
CA CYS A 298 6.35 -10.02 24.74
C CYS A 298 6.23 -9.37 23.36
N ASP A 299 7.07 -8.38 23.07
CA ASP A 299 7.07 -7.70 21.76
C ASP A 299 7.35 -8.66 20.58
N ALA A 300 8.20 -9.67 20.79
CA ALA A 300 8.56 -10.61 19.71
C ALA A 300 7.50 -11.66 19.41
N CYS A 301 6.89 -12.28 20.43
CA CYS A 301 6.03 -13.45 20.24
C CYS A 301 4.58 -13.26 20.71
N SER A 302 4.25 -12.08 21.24
CA SER A 302 2.92 -11.73 21.78
C SER A 302 2.40 -12.69 22.87
N ARG A 303 3.26 -13.46 23.54
CA ARG A 303 2.91 -14.24 24.74
C ARG A 303 2.98 -13.37 25.99
N ASP A 304 2.24 -13.76 27.03
CA ASP A 304 2.31 -13.12 28.34
C ASP A 304 3.75 -13.07 28.86
N LEU A 305 4.14 -11.89 29.33
CA LEU A 305 5.41 -11.70 30.01
C LEU A 305 5.39 -12.46 31.34
N PRO A 306 6.55 -13.00 31.76
CA PRO A 306 6.65 -13.64 33.06
C PRO A 306 6.34 -12.62 34.17
N PRO A 307 5.70 -13.05 35.28
CA PRO A 307 5.44 -12.18 36.41
C PRO A 307 6.76 -11.68 37.00
N LEU A 308 6.77 -10.42 37.46
CA LEU A 308 7.93 -9.81 38.10
C LEU A 308 8.20 -10.52 39.44
N THR A 309 9.26 -11.33 39.47
CA THR A 309 9.74 -12.01 40.68
C THR A 309 11.24 -11.76 40.84
N PRO A 310 11.82 -11.89 42.05
CA PRO A 310 13.26 -11.71 42.25
C PRO A 310 14.14 -12.62 41.38
N SER A 311 13.62 -13.76 40.93
CA SER A 311 14.31 -14.78 40.14
C SER A 311 13.93 -14.80 38.66
N SER A 312 12.91 -14.04 38.23
CA SER A 312 12.44 -14.02 36.85
C SER A 312 11.90 -12.63 36.53
N HIS A 313 12.55 -11.96 35.58
CA HIS A 313 12.15 -10.67 35.07
C HIS A 313 12.12 -10.73 33.53
N PRO A 314 11.22 -9.97 32.87
CA PRO A 314 11.29 -9.73 31.45
C PRO A 314 12.66 -9.21 31.03
N TYR A 315 13.07 -9.58 29.82
CA TYR A 315 14.29 -9.08 29.20
C TYR A 315 13.97 -7.73 28.56
N ALA A 316 14.58 -6.66 29.03
CA ALA A 316 14.40 -5.33 28.45
C ALA A 316 15.34 -5.11 27.26
N CYS A 317 14.92 -4.26 26.32
CA CYS A 317 15.84 -3.69 25.35
C CYS A 317 16.92 -2.85 26.06
N PRO A 318 18.21 -2.97 25.71
CA PRO A 318 19.25 -2.15 26.31
C PRO A 318 19.22 -0.68 25.84
N SER A 319 18.56 -0.40 24.71
CA SER A 319 18.61 0.89 24.01
C SER A 319 17.33 1.71 24.13
N CYS A 320 16.21 1.12 24.56
CA CYS A 320 14.96 1.83 24.80
C CYS A 320 14.26 1.32 26.08
N PRO A 321 13.54 2.19 26.81
CA PRO A 321 12.92 1.81 28.08
C PRO A 321 11.62 1.03 27.92
N ASP A 322 10.98 1.06 26.75
CA ASP A 322 9.57 0.69 26.59
C ASP A 322 9.35 -0.74 26.09
N THR A 323 10.39 -1.40 25.56
CA THR A 323 10.24 -2.71 24.92
C THR A 323 10.82 -3.84 25.77
N VAL A 324 9.99 -4.86 26.00
CA VAL A 324 10.30 -6.01 26.85
C VAL A 324 9.96 -7.34 26.17
N PHE A 325 10.73 -8.38 26.51
CA PHE A 325 10.67 -9.70 25.92
C PHE A 325 10.55 -10.77 27.01
N CYS A 326 9.83 -11.87 26.70
CA CYS A 326 9.63 -12.95 27.68
C CYS A 326 10.86 -13.82 27.92
N SER A 327 11.88 -13.76 27.04
CA SER A 327 13.06 -14.62 27.11
C SER A 327 14.25 -14.02 26.36
N ALA A 328 15.47 -14.44 26.73
CA ALA A 328 16.71 -14.09 26.00
C ALA A 328 16.64 -14.42 24.49
N PRO A 329 16.12 -15.60 24.06
CA PRO A 329 15.91 -15.89 22.64
C PRO A 329 14.97 -14.90 21.94
N CYS A 330 13.87 -14.47 22.58
CA CYS A 330 12.98 -13.47 22.01
C CYS A 330 13.67 -12.11 21.82
N LEU A 331 14.43 -11.66 22.82
CA LEU A 331 15.26 -10.45 22.71
C LEU A 331 16.26 -10.58 21.56
N ALA A 332 17.01 -11.68 21.49
CA ALA A 332 18.02 -11.89 20.45
C ALA A 332 17.41 -11.92 19.05
N LEU A 333 16.30 -12.62 18.86
CA LEU A 333 15.57 -12.66 17.59
C LEU A 333 15.05 -11.27 17.21
N ALA A 334 14.46 -10.53 18.15
CA ALA A 334 13.97 -9.19 17.89
C ALA A 334 15.09 -8.24 17.45
N GLN A 335 16.20 -8.20 18.21
CA GLN A 335 17.37 -7.38 17.91
C GLN A 335 18.01 -7.71 16.56
N THR A 336 17.96 -8.98 16.15
CA THR A 336 18.55 -9.41 14.87
C THR A 336 17.66 -9.08 13.69
N HIS A 337 16.34 -9.16 13.86
CA HIS A 337 15.44 -9.25 12.70
C HIS A 337 14.51 -8.06 12.48
N TYR A 338 14.10 -7.30 13.50
CA TYR A 338 13.18 -6.16 13.27
C TYR A 338 13.36 -4.98 14.23
N HIS A 339 13.80 -5.21 15.46
CA HIS A 339 13.76 -4.20 16.52
C HIS A 339 14.64 -2.98 16.23
N PRO A 340 15.84 -3.09 15.62
CA PRO A 340 16.65 -1.93 15.27
C PRO A 340 15.91 -0.88 14.44
N ALA A 341 15.02 -1.28 13.53
CA ALA A 341 14.25 -0.36 12.70
C ALA A 341 13.20 0.46 13.49
N ILE A 342 12.81 -0.01 14.69
CA ILE A 342 11.71 0.57 15.48
C ILE A 342 12.14 0.94 16.91
N CYS A 343 13.42 0.76 17.25
CA CYS A 343 13.92 0.94 18.61
C CYS A 343 13.79 2.40 19.05
N GLY A 344 13.11 2.63 20.18
CA GLY A 344 12.89 3.98 20.72
C GLY A 344 11.91 4.84 19.91
N LYS A 345 11.24 4.26 18.90
CA LYS A 345 10.25 4.96 18.08
C LYS A 345 8.85 4.67 18.61
N ASP A 346 8.04 5.69 18.80
CA ASP A 346 6.63 5.55 19.23
C ASP A 346 5.73 5.16 18.05
N ILE A 347 6.01 4.00 17.44
CA ILE A 347 5.20 3.45 16.35
C ILE A 347 3.93 2.75 16.87
N ASP A 348 3.95 2.34 18.13
CA ASP A 348 2.90 1.58 18.78
C ASP A 348 1.58 2.35 18.91
N ALA A 349 1.64 3.69 18.93
CA ALA A 349 0.46 4.54 18.86
C ALA A 349 -0.36 4.32 17.57
N VAL A 350 0.26 3.84 16.49
CA VAL A 350 -0.42 3.64 15.21
C VAL A 350 -1.11 2.27 15.21
N GLY A 351 -2.44 2.26 15.29
CA GLY A 351 -3.24 1.04 15.17
C GLY A 351 -3.51 0.27 16.47
N LYS A 352 -2.95 0.68 17.62
CA LYS A 352 -3.43 0.20 18.94
C LYS A 352 -4.71 0.92 19.36
N ASP A 353 -5.48 0.29 20.26
CA ASP A 353 -6.74 0.81 20.85
C ASP A 353 -7.78 1.32 19.85
N THR A 354 -7.82 0.67 18.69
CA THR A 354 -8.75 1.00 17.62
C THR A 354 -10.18 0.53 17.97
N PRO A 355 -11.23 1.31 17.66
CA PRO A 355 -12.62 0.91 17.91
C PRO A 355 -12.96 -0.45 17.29
N ALA A 356 -13.93 -1.16 17.89
CA ALA A 356 -14.29 -2.53 17.48
C ALA A 356 -14.56 -2.73 15.97
N PRO A 357 -15.21 -1.80 15.23
CA PRO A 357 -15.41 -1.95 13.79
C PRO A 357 -14.09 -2.04 13.01
N ASP A 358 -13.08 -1.28 13.44
CA ASP A 358 -11.80 -1.15 12.76
C ASP A 358 -10.75 -2.17 13.27
N ALA A 359 -11.05 -2.91 14.34
CA ALA A 359 -10.09 -3.76 15.06
C ALA A 359 -9.42 -4.81 14.16
N ALA A 360 -10.15 -5.38 13.21
CA ALA A 360 -9.60 -6.34 12.26
C ALA A 360 -8.60 -5.67 11.30
N ASN A 361 -8.94 -4.50 10.75
CA ASN A 361 -8.07 -3.75 9.84
C ASN A 361 -6.81 -3.25 10.57
N ALA A 362 -6.95 -2.82 11.82
CA ALA A 362 -5.82 -2.46 12.67
C ALA A 362 -4.85 -3.63 12.91
N LEU A 363 -5.35 -4.85 13.13
CA LEU A 363 -4.47 -6.01 13.28
C LEU A 363 -3.67 -6.31 12.00
N TYR A 364 -4.29 -6.20 10.82
CA TYR A 364 -3.56 -6.37 9.56
C TYR A 364 -2.55 -5.24 9.31
N LEU A 365 -2.88 -4.01 9.72
CA LEU A 365 -1.96 -2.87 9.67
C LEU A 365 -0.74 -3.12 10.58
N LEU A 366 -0.94 -3.64 11.79
CA LEU A 366 0.15 -3.99 12.70
C LEU A 366 1.03 -5.15 12.15
N LEU A 367 0.44 -6.12 11.44
CA LEU A 367 1.21 -7.14 10.72
C LEU A 367 2.04 -6.52 9.59
N LEU A 368 1.48 -5.56 8.86
CA LEU A 368 2.21 -4.80 7.84
C LEU A 368 3.41 -4.08 8.46
N PHE A 369 3.23 -3.41 9.60
CA PHE A 369 4.31 -2.70 10.30
C PHE A 369 5.42 -3.65 10.72
N ARG A 370 5.06 -4.82 11.27
CA ARG A 370 6.05 -5.83 11.63
C ARG A 370 6.82 -6.32 10.40
N ALA A 371 6.15 -6.50 9.26
CA ALA A 371 6.81 -6.86 8.00
C ALA A 371 7.75 -5.76 7.47
N VAL A 372 7.38 -4.49 7.61
CA VAL A 372 8.23 -3.34 7.25
C VAL A 372 9.46 -3.28 8.17
N ALA A 373 9.28 -3.44 9.49
CA ALA A 373 10.39 -3.48 10.44
C ALA A 373 11.37 -4.64 10.17
N LEU A 374 10.83 -5.81 9.80
CA LEU A 374 11.61 -6.96 9.36
C LEU A 374 12.42 -6.62 8.08
N ALA A 375 11.77 -6.00 7.10
CA ALA A 375 12.38 -5.62 5.82
C ALA A 375 13.49 -4.59 5.97
N GLU A 376 13.27 -3.55 6.78
CA GLU A 376 14.26 -2.50 7.04
C GLU A 376 15.49 -3.03 7.78
N THR A 377 15.28 -3.79 8.86
CA THR A 377 16.41 -4.36 9.63
C THR A 377 17.22 -5.35 8.81
N GLN A 378 16.56 -6.16 7.96
CA GLN A 378 17.22 -7.16 7.13
C GLN A 378 17.62 -6.64 5.74
N ALA A 379 17.41 -5.35 5.46
CA ALA A 379 17.65 -4.71 4.16
C ALA A 379 17.10 -5.51 2.97
N THR A 380 15.94 -6.15 3.13
CA THR A 380 15.35 -7.09 2.17
C THR A 380 13.98 -6.60 1.71
N HIS A 381 13.59 -6.87 0.46
CA HIS A 381 12.26 -6.53 -0.03
C HIS A 381 11.19 -7.26 0.81
N PRO A 382 10.10 -6.60 1.27
CA PRO A 382 9.17 -7.22 2.22
C PRO A 382 8.40 -8.42 1.66
N LEU A 383 8.28 -8.58 0.35
CA LEU A 383 7.74 -9.81 -0.28
C LEU A 383 8.76 -10.96 -0.41
N ASP A 384 10.05 -10.69 -0.16
CA ASP A 384 11.12 -11.69 -0.16
C ASP A 384 11.48 -12.17 1.25
N LEU A 385 10.93 -11.55 2.29
CA LEU A 385 11.06 -12.01 3.68
C LEU A 385 10.58 -13.46 3.81
N ARG A 386 11.29 -14.23 4.64
CA ARG A 386 10.94 -15.63 4.94
C ARG A 386 9.49 -15.75 5.42
N GLU A 387 9.04 -14.79 6.21
CA GLU A 387 7.73 -14.75 6.87
C GLU A 387 6.59 -14.49 5.88
N THR A 388 6.84 -13.86 4.73
CA THR A 388 5.79 -13.37 3.82
C THR A 388 5.83 -14.06 2.45
N LYS A 389 7.02 -14.42 1.96
CA LYS A 389 7.25 -14.88 0.58
C LYS A 389 6.30 -16.00 0.16
N TYR A 390 6.15 -17.01 1.01
CA TYR A 390 5.36 -18.21 0.72
C TYR A 390 3.91 -18.19 1.23
N LEU A 391 3.48 -17.08 1.87
CA LEU A 391 2.10 -16.92 2.32
C LEU A 391 1.15 -16.93 1.13
N TRP A 392 0.00 -17.60 1.31
CA TRP A 392 -1.04 -17.66 0.31
C TRP A 392 -1.82 -16.34 0.26
N GLY A 393 -1.76 -15.65 -0.87
CA GLY A 393 -2.47 -14.39 -1.09
C GLY A 393 -3.92 -14.50 -1.54
N ASP A 394 -4.40 -15.71 -1.84
CA ASP A 394 -5.73 -15.96 -2.43
C ASP A 394 -6.01 -15.01 -3.61
N PHE A 395 -5.03 -14.91 -4.50
CA PHE A 395 -5.10 -14.06 -5.68
C PHE A 395 -6.05 -14.66 -6.71
N VAL A 396 -6.92 -13.81 -7.27
CA VAL A 396 -7.69 -14.14 -8.47
C VAL A 396 -6.72 -14.24 -9.64
N HIS A 397 -6.63 -15.41 -10.26
CA HIS A 397 -5.88 -15.58 -11.50
C HIS A 397 -6.76 -15.23 -12.70
N PRO A 398 -6.34 -14.32 -13.59
CA PRO A 398 -7.07 -14.00 -14.82
C PRO A 398 -7.36 -15.25 -15.67
N ASP A 399 -6.41 -16.19 -15.71
CA ASP A 399 -6.50 -17.42 -16.51
C ASP A 399 -7.38 -18.51 -15.90
N ARG A 400 -7.78 -18.38 -14.62
CA ARG A 400 -8.54 -19.42 -13.92
C ARG A 400 -10.06 -19.26 -13.98
N GLY A 401 -10.57 -18.32 -14.79
CA GLY A 401 -12.02 -18.18 -15.06
C GLY A 401 -12.89 -17.90 -13.82
N TYR A 402 -12.28 -17.76 -12.64
CA TYR A 402 -12.96 -17.35 -11.44
C TYR A 402 -13.18 -15.85 -11.54
N LEU A 403 -14.42 -15.49 -11.86
CA LEU A 403 -14.95 -14.13 -11.79
C LEU A 403 -14.63 -13.24 -13.00
N HIS A 404 -14.44 -13.80 -14.18
CA HIS A 404 -14.87 -13.08 -15.37
C HIS A 404 -16.40 -13.22 -15.44
N SER A 405 -17.12 -12.16 -15.06
CA SER A 405 -18.42 -11.90 -15.67
C SER A 405 -18.20 -11.99 -17.17
N ALA A 406 -18.86 -12.95 -17.83
CA ALA A 406 -18.62 -13.35 -19.20
C ALA A 406 -19.08 -12.27 -20.21
N SER A 407 -18.38 -11.14 -20.23
CA SER A 407 -18.42 -10.16 -21.29
C SER A 407 -16.99 -9.78 -21.64
N ALA A 408 -16.57 -10.08 -22.87
CA ALA A 408 -15.29 -9.65 -23.43
C ALA A 408 -15.21 -8.11 -23.65
N ALA A 409 -16.23 -7.37 -23.22
CA ALA A 409 -16.31 -5.91 -23.22
C ALA A 409 -16.47 -5.33 -21.80
N ALA A 410 -16.05 -6.07 -20.77
CA ALA A 410 -16.24 -5.63 -19.39
C ALA A 410 -15.26 -4.49 -19.05
N GLU A 411 -15.81 -3.33 -18.69
CA GLU A 411 -15.08 -2.14 -18.22
C GLU A 411 -14.02 -2.51 -17.17
N PRO A 412 -12.84 -1.85 -17.10
CA PRO A 412 -11.76 -2.19 -16.15
C PRO A 412 -12.20 -2.31 -14.68
N LEU A 413 -13.27 -1.63 -14.29
CA LEU A 413 -13.84 -1.65 -12.93
C LEU A 413 -14.81 -2.82 -12.65
N SER A 414 -15.11 -3.65 -13.65
CA SER A 414 -16.02 -4.81 -13.55
C SER A 414 -15.36 -6.07 -12.98
N VAL A 415 -14.04 -6.04 -12.78
CA VAL A 415 -13.28 -7.15 -12.20
C VAL A 415 -13.70 -7.36 -10.74
N ALA A 416 -13.73 -8.62 -10.31
CA ALA A 416 -14.05 -9.02 -8.95
C ALA A 416 -13.14 -8.36 -7.89
N ARG A 417 -13.74 -7.73 -6.88
CA ARG A 417 -13.03 -7.00 -5.81
C ARG A 417 -13.24 -7.67 -4.46
N HIS A 418 -12.15 -8.20 -3.89
CA HIS A 418 -12.18 -9.06 -2.70
C HIS A 418 -11.13 -8.68 -1.65
N LEU A 419 -10.27 -7.69 -1.93
CA LEU A 419 -9.33 -7.16 -0.95
C LEU A 419 -10.01 -5.97 -0.27
N PRO A 420 -10.35 -6.04 1.04
CA PRO A 420 -10.89 -4.90 1.76
C PRO A 420 -9.92 -3.73 1.69
N PHE A 421 -10.47 -2.53 1.45
CA PHE A 421 -9.69 -1.32 1.22
C PHE A 421 -10.31 -0.13 1.93
N SER A 422 -9.48 0.70 2.54
CA SER A 422 -9.84 2.04 2.99
C SER A 422 -8.67 2.98 2.76
N PHE A 423 -8.94 4.27 2.53
CA PHE A 423 -7.86 5.27 2.43
C PHE A 423 -6.98 5.27 3.69
N ARG A 424 -7.61 5.18 4.87
CA ARG A 424 -6.93 5.14 6.16
C ARG A 424 -5.94 3.98 6.28
N PHE A 425 -6.38 2.75 6.07
CA PHE A 425 -5.56 1.56 6.36
C PHE A 425 -4.65 1.13 5.21
N ASN A 426 -4.95 1.52 3.97
CA ASN A 426 -4.19 1.08 2.79
C ASN A 426 -3.26 2.17 2.22
N VAL A 427 -3.48 3.44 2.56
CA VAL A 427 -2.66 4.56 2.05
C VAL A 427 -2.08 5.38 3.20
N LEU A 428 -2.93 5.99 4.02
CA LEU A 428 -2.49 6.97 5.02
C LEU A 428 -1.66 6.35 6.15
N ALA A 429 -2.20 5.36 6.86
CA ALA A 429 -1.53 4.77 8.02
C ALA A 429 -0.21 4.04 7.67
N PRO A 430 -0.09 3.33 6.52
CA PRO A 430 1.19 2.79 6.09
C PRO A 430 2.26 3.87 5.84
N LEU A 431 1.91 4.99 5.18
CA LEU A 431 2.84 6.10 4.99
C LEU A 431 3.27 6.71 6.33
N HIS A 432 2.31 6.93 7.23
CA HIS A 432 2.60 7.46 8.56
C HIS A 432 3.54 6.58 9.39
N VAL A 433 3.48 5.26 9.22
CA VAL A 433 4.45 4.38 9.89
C VAL A 433 5.82 4.40 9.27
N LEU A 434 5.93 4.50 7.94
CA LEU A 434 7.22 4.66 7.30
C LEU A 434 7.88 5.96 7.79
N GLU A 435 7.13 7.07 7.85
CA GLU A 435 7.61 8.33 8.42
C GLU A 435 8.05 8.19 9.88
N LYS A 436 7.23 7.56 10.74
CA LYS A 436 7.62 7.29 12.14
C LYS A 436 8.82 6.34 12.29
N MET A 437 9.14 5.59 11.23
CA MET A 437 10.33 4.75 11.15
C MET A 437 11.52 5.49 10.53
N ASP A 438 11.42 6.81 10.33
CA ASP A 438 12.42 7.65 9.67
C ASP A 438 12.76 7.16 8.24
N VAL A 439 11.75 6.61 7.55
CA VAL A 439 11.85 6.21 6.15
C VAL A 439 11.24 7.31 5.30
N ASP A 440 12.06 7.95 4.48
CA ASP A 440 11.60 8.82 3.40
C ASP A 440 10.72 8.02 2.44
N VAL A 441 9.43 8.37 2.38
CA VAL A 441 8.40 7.65 1.62
C VAL A 441 8.49 7.85 0.10
N PHE A 442 9.29 8.81 -0.34
CA PHE A 442 9.57 9.11 -1.75
C PHE A 442 10.89 8.51 -2.21
N ALA A 443 11.85 8.30 -1.32
CA ALA A 443 13.16 7.76 -1.66
C ALA A 443 13.06 6.51 -2.58
N PRO A 444 13.95 6.36 -3.58
CA PRO A 444 13.84 5.25 -4.55
C PRO A 444 13.87 3.87 -3.90
N THR A 445 14.58 3.72 -2.78
CA THR A 445 14.60 2.48 -1.97
C THR A 445 13.24 2.20 -1.33
N ALA A 446 12.58 3.22 -0.79
CA ALA A 446 11.24 3.11 -0.22
C ALA A 446 10.21 2.81 -1.30
N LEU A 447 10.26 3.47 -2.46
CA LEU A 447 9.37 3.16 -3.59
C LEU A 447 9.54 1.72 -4.05
N ARG A 448 10.77 1.20 -4.14
CA ARG A 448 11.00 -0.21 -4.52
C ARG A 448 10.45 -1.20 -3.50
N ARG A 449 10.47 -0.87 -2.21
CA ARG A 449 10.08 -1.80 -1.13
C ARG A 449 8.63 -1.63 -0.67
N TYR A 450 8.06 -0.44 -0.77
CA TYR A 450 6.82 -0.03 -0.11
C TYR A 450 5.85 0.69 -1.06
N ASP A 451 5.96 0.46 -2.37
CA ASP A 451 4.95 0.90 -3.34
C ASP A 451 3.56 0.35 -2.97
N GLY A 452 2.49 1.03 -3.40
CA GLY A 452 1.12 0.68 -3.03
C GLY A 452 0.75 -0.77 -3.37
N TRP A 453 1.24 -1.29 -4.50
CA TRP A 453 1.00 -2.67 -4.92
C TRP A 453 1.70 -3.69 -4.02
N VAL A 454 2.86 -3.33 -3.44
CA VAL A 454 3.60 -4.19 -2.50
C VAL A 454 2.81 -4.31 -1.20
N LEU A 455 2.34 -3.19 -0.67
CA LEU A 455 1.55 -3.15 0.56
C LEU A 455 0.21 -3.90 0.38
N ASN A 456 -0.48 -3.70 -0.74
CA ASN A 456 -1.71 -4.44 -1.05
C ASN A 456 -1.45 -5.94 -1.24
N THR A 457 -0.31 -6.34 -1.79
CA THR A 457 0.10 -7.75 -1.89
C THR A 457 0.34 -8.37 -0.51
N LEU A 458 0.99 -7.64 0.40
CA LEU A 458 1.17 -8.06 1.79
C LEU A 458 -0.18 -8.20 2.51
N TYR A 459 -1.09 -7.23 2.37
CA TYR A 459 -2.44 -7.32 2.91
C TYR A 459 -3.20 -8.54 2.38
N ALA A 460 -3.12 -8.82 1.08
CA ALA A 460 -3.72 -10.00 0.48
C ALA A 460 -3.15 -11.30 1.09
N LYS A 461 -1.83 -11.38 1.29
CA LYS A 461 -1.15 -12.51 1.94
C LYS A 461 -1.57 -12.68 3.41
N PHE A 462 -1.63 -11.59 4.18
CA PHE A 462 -2.06 -11.65 5.58
C PHE A 462 -3.52 -12.10 5.69
N ARG A 463 -4.42 -11.56 4.87
CA ARG A 463 -5.85 -11.95 4.90
C ARG A 463 -6.11 -13.35 4.35
N GLY A 464 -5.21 -13.90 3.55
CA GLY A 464 -5.32 -15.27 3.04
C GLY A 464 -4.89 -16.31 4.06
N THR A 465 -4.09 -15.93 5.05
CA THR A 465 -3.45 -16.87 5.99
C THR A 465 -3.85 -16.63 7.44
N ALA A 466 -4.06 -15.39 7.85
CA ALA A 466 -4.51 -15.00 9.19
C ALA A 466 -6.00 -14.66 9.19
N SER A 467 -6.69 -15.08 10.24
CA SER A 467 -8.08 -14.71 10.51
C SER A 467 -8.13 -13.75 11.69
N ALA A 468 -8.38 -12.47 11.42
CA ALA A 468 -8.67 -11.47 12.45
C ALA A 468 -10.11 -11.55 13.00
N ARG A 469 -10.79 -12.71 12.89
CA ARG A 469 -12.14 -12.89 13.45
C ARG A 469 -12.10 -12.64 14.95
N LEU A 470 -12.82 -11.61 15.38
CA LEU A 470 -13.13 -11.39 16.78
C LEU A 470 -13.92 -12.61 17.26
N ILE A 471 -13.28 -13.47 18.05
CA ILE A 471 -14.02 -14.47 18.82
C ILE A 471 -14.81 -13.64 19.82
N ALA A 472 -16.12 -13.50 19.57
CA ALA A 472 -17.04 -13.11 20.62
C ALA A 472 -16.93 -14.19 21.69
N ILE A 473 -16.08 -13.95 22.69
CA ILE A 473 -16.11 -14.71 23.92
C ILE A 473 -17.48 -14.41 24.49
N ARG A 474 -18.42 -15.34 24.31
CA ARG A 474 -19.66 -15.34 25.09
C ARG A 474 -19.21 -15.48 26.54
N MET A 475 -19.19 -14.36 27.26
CA MET A 475 -19.12 -14.35 28.72
C MET A 475 -20.39 -14.96 29.29
#